data_AF-A0A1J5SMY7-F1
#
_entry.id   AF-A0A1J5SMY7-F1
#
_cell.length_a   1.000
_cell.length_b   1.000
_cell.length_c   1.000
_cell.angle_alpha   90.00
_cell.angle_beta   90.00
_cell.angle_gamma   90.00
#
_symmetry.space_group_name_H-M   'P 1'
#
loop_
_entity.id
_entity.type
_entity.pdbx_description
1 polymer ?
#
loop_
_entity_poly.entity_id
_entity_poly.type
_entity_poly.pdbx_seq_one_letter_code
_entity_poly.pdbx_strand_id
1 'polypeptide(L)'
;MAKASKILEWCIVRLGEDHNWWVDEVSDPIRWDVDGLSIVDPRQVGHLIEMVDPLRDYGFDQDIFESAFVPFRIEKDLGEGRVRLKRVKDSLFESDERLFALADIVDEENGPFADLLDHLTRCRVKMLNDLFDFEAKLSIDEVEDEIREDQNASFMEGKAVHCFEELCAILDYMPSGYESDDDEEREPKEIEDEADDLPDIDEKEEEALKNDASLKWDEEEEGQEGEEFGEKGQKEGDEDGDLDEDEEDDDEEEDDEEDEEEDDERPRRRPAAKPSQKPGGGKPRGKR
;
A
#
# COMPACT_ATOMS: atom_id res chain seq x y z
N MET A 1 -16.70 5.34 -26.25
CA MET A 1 -15.84 6.40 -25.65
C MET A 1 -15.64 6.02 -24.19
N ALA A 2 -14.48 5.45 -23.83
CA ALA A 2 -14.18 5.06 -22.45
C ALA A 2 -12.67 5.20 -22.22
N LYS A 3 -12.21 6.42 -21.94
CA LYS A 3 -10.85 6.69 -21.45
C LYS A 3 -10.92 7.55 -20.20
N ALA A 4 -11.46 6.93 -19.16
CA ALA A 4 -11.23 7.31 -17.78
C ALA A 4 -10.70 6.05 -17.08
N SER A 5 -9.39 5.82 -17.21
CA SER A 5 -8.68 4.99 -16.23
C SER A 5 -8.84 5.70 -14.90
N LYS A 6 -9.78 5.24 -14.08
CA LYS A 6 -9.95 5.76 -12.73
C LYS A 6 -8.68 5.42 -11.96
N ILE A 7 -7.97 6.49 -11.63
CA ILE A 7 -6.79 6.50 -10.78
C ILE A 7 -7.38 6.55 -9.36
N LEU A 8 -6.96 5.65 -8.46
CA LEU A 8 -7.40 5.67 -7.07
C LEU A 8 -7.16 7.08 -6.48
N GLU A 9 -8.22 7.80 -6.09
CA GLU A 9 -8.15 9.22 -5.71
C GLU A 9 -8.04 9.41 -4.19
N TRP A 10 -8.68 8.53 -3.44
CA TRP A 10 -8.71 8.53 -1.97
C TRP A 10 -8.91 7.09 -1.45
N CYS A 11 -8.49 6.87 -0.22
CA CYS A 11 -8.80 5.68 0.57
C CYS A 11 -9.07 6.08 2.02
N ILE A 12 -9.68 5.19 2.79
CA ILE A 12 -9.78 5.28 4.25
C ILE A 12 -8.99 4.09 4.79
N VAL A 13 -8.17 4.35 5.81
CA VAL A 13 -7.27 3.37 6.42
C VAL A 13 -7.56 3.29 7.91
N ARG A 14 -7.35 2.11 8.50
CA ARG A 14 -7.49 1.83 9.92
C ARG A 14 -6.20 1.24 10.49
N LEU A 15 -5.91 1.52 11.75
CA LEU A 15 -4.89 0.78 12.49
C LEU A 15 -5.43 -0.62 12.83
N GLY A 16 -4.61 -1.67 12.66
CA GLY A 16 -4.93 -3.03 13.06
C GLY A 16 -4.54 -3.36 14.50
N GLU A 17 -4.93 -4.54 14.98
CA GLU A 17 -4.51 -5.08 16.28
C GLU A 17 -3.01 -5.45 16.30
N ASP A 18 -2.43 -5.66 15.11
CA ASP A 18 -1.02 -5.87 14.81
C ASP A 18 -0.19 -4.57 14.74
N HIS A 19 -0.80 -3.41 15.02
CA HIS A 19 -0.22 -2.07 14.87
C HIS A 19 0.17 -1.64 13.45
N ASN A 20 -0.14 -2.43 12.42
CA ASN A 20 0.01 -2.02 11.02
C ASN A 20 -1.20 -1.19 10.53
N TRP A 21 -1.09 -0.60 9.34
CA TRP A 21 -2.18 0.13 8.70
C TRP A 21 -2.80 -0.68 7.56
N TRP A 22 -4.12 -0.84 7.64
CA TRP A 22 -4.91 -1.61 6.68
C TRP A 22 -5.92 -0.70 6.00
N VAL A 23 -6.20 -0.93 4.72
CA VAL A 23 -7.22 -0.20 3.98
C VAL A 23 -8.61 -0.72 4.36
N ASP A 24 -9.57 0.19 4.48
CA ASP A 24 -10.95 -0.09 4.91
C ASP A 24 -11.98 0.35 3.86
N GLU A 25 -11.73 1.47 3.16
CA GLU A 25 -12.49 1.88 1.96
C GLU A 25 -11.56 2.43 0.86
N VAL A 26 -11.95 2.25 -0.40
CA VAL A 26 -11.24 2.73 -1.60
C VAL A 26 -12.17 3.49 -2.54
N SER A 27 -11.64 4.46 -3.29
CA SER A 27 -12.42 5.19 -4.29
C SER A 27 -12.77 4.38 -5.56
N ASP A 28 -12.22 3.17 -5.73
CA ASP A 28 -12.46 2.30 -6.89
C ASP A 28 -12.47 0.80 -6.51
N PRO A 29 -13.51 0.32 -5.80
CA PRO A 29 -13.64 -1.07 -5.32
C PRO A 29 -13.95 -2.09 -6.43
N ILE A 30 -13.75 -1.72 -7.71
CA ILE A 30 -13.83 -2.62 -8.87
C ILE A 30 -12.42 -3.10 -9.28
N ARG A 31 -11.38 -2.42 -8.80
CA ARG A 31 -9.96 -2.63 -9.17
C ARG A 31 -9.05 -2.92 -7.99
N TRP A 32 -9.52 -2.60 -6.80
CA TRP A 32 -8.83 -2.79 -5.54
C TRP A 32 -9.78 -3.59 -4.66
N ASP A 33 -9.38 -4.81 -4.29
CA ASP A 33 -9.96 -5.41 -3.09
C ASP A 33 -9.49 -4.61 -1.87
N VAL A 34 -10.25 -4.67 -0.78
CA VAL A 34 -9.89 -4.10 0.52
C VAL A 34 -9.54 -5.18 1.54
N ASP A 35 -9.94 -6.44 1.31
CA ASP A 35 -9.53 -7.54 2.18
C ASP A 35 -8.05 -7.83 1.98
N GLY A 36 -7.30 -7.94 3.09
CA GLY A 36 -5.83 -8.04 3.07
C GLY A 36 -5.05 -6.83 2.52
N LEU A 37 -5.68 -5.75 2.06
CA LEU A 37 -4.96 -4.61 1.47
C LEU A 37 -4.26 -3.77 2.55
N SER A 38 -2.93 -3.88 2.61
CA SER A 38 -2.05 -3.14 3.54
C SER A 38 -1.61 -1.77 2.99
N ILE A 39 -1.14 -0.86 3.85
CA ILE A 39 -0.56 0.42 3.43
C ILE A 39 0.63 0.81 4.32
N VAL A 40 1.74 1.18 3.68
CA VAL A 40 3.00 1.48 4.37
C VAL A 40 2.94 2.88 5.00
N ASP A 41 3.24 2.98 6.30
CA ASP A 41 3.17 4.24 7.06
C ASP A 41 4.38 5.18 6.79
N PRO A 42 4.26 6.50 7.03
CA PRO A 42 5.35 7.45 6.84
C PRO A 42 6.62 7.25 7.70
N ARG A 43 6.64 6.27 8.62
CA ARG A 43 7.84 5.81 9.34
C ARG A 43 8.42 4.56 8.68
N GLN A 44 7.60 3.55 8.39
CA GLN A 44 7.96 2.38 7.58
C GLN A 44 8.56 2.79 6.23
N VAL A 45 7.97 3.76 5.51
CA VAL A 45 8.54 4.32 4.26
C VAL A 45 9.94 4.89 4.48
N GLY A 46 10.14 5.65 5.57
CA GLY A 46 11.46 6.19 5.90
C GLY A 46 12.51 5.10 6.15
N HIS A 47 12.11 4.01 6.83
CA HIS A 47 12.98 2.88 7.09
C HIS A 47 13.30 2.07 5.83
N LEU A 48 12.32 1.84 4.94
CA LEU A 48 12.56 1.26 3.61
C LEU A 48 13.57 2.09 2.81
N ILE A 49 13.47 3.42 2.85
CA ILE A 49 14.40 4.35 2.18
C ILE A 49 15.82 4.22 2.76
N GLU A 50 15.97 4.04 4.08
CA GLU A 50 17.26 3.77 4.72
C GLU A 50 17.86 2.41 4.30
N MET A 51 17.04 1.37 4.17
CA MET A 51 17.48 0.01 3.79
C MET A 51 17.83 -0.13 2.30
N VAL A 52 17.21 0.63 1.39
CA VAL A 52 17.57 0.61 -0.04
C VAL A 52 18.78 1.50 -0.39
N ASP A 53 19.22 2.39 0.51
CA ASP A 53 20.34 3.30 0.22
C ASP A 53 21.67 2.56 -0.06
N PRO A 54 22.07 1.52 0.71
CA PRO A 54 23.21 0.66 0.36
C PRO A 54 23.05 -0.06 -0.98
N LEU A 55 21.82 -0.40 -1.39
CA LEU A 55 21.56 -1.10 -2.65
C LEU A 55 21.78 -0.21 -3.89
N ARG A 56 21.91 1.12 -3.74
CA ARG A 56 22.21 2.04 -4.85
C ARG A 56 23.53 1.70 -5.56
N ASP A 57 24.58 1.33 -4.82
CA ASP A 57 25.86 0.90 -5.40
C ASP A 57 25.74 -0.45 -6.14
N TYR A 58 24.75 -1.27 -5.77
CA TYR A 58 24.46 -2.56 -6.40
C TYR A 58 23.51 -2.46 -7.59
N GLY A 59 22.86 -1.31 -7.81
CA GLY A 59 22.02 -1.05 -8.98
C GLY A 59 20.53 -0.85 -8.68
N PHE A 60 20.16 -0.59 -7.42
CA PHE A 60 18.82 -0.15 -7.05
C PHE A 60 18.40 1.08 -7.87
N ASP A 61 17.13 1.10 -8.29
CA ASP A 61 16.56 2.14 -9.13
C ASP A 61 15.38 2.78 -8.39
N GLN A 62 15.50 4.08 -8.16
CA GLN A 62 14.51 4.86 -7.42
C GLN A 62 13.22 5.04 -8.22
N ASP A 63 13.29 5.09 -9.55
CA ASP A 63 12.11 5.25 -10.41
C ASP A 63 11.19 4.01 -10.33
N ILE A 64 11.78 2.82 -10.15
CA ILE A 64 11.03 1.57 -9.94
C ILE A 64 10.29 1.62 -8.59
N PHE A 65 10.99 1.96 -7.50
CA PHE A 65 10.38 2.09 -6.17
C PHE A 65 9.27 3.14 -6.15
N GLU A 66 9.48 4.32 -6.74
CA GLU A 66 8.42 5.34 -6.80
C GLU A 66 7.26 4.98 -7.75
N SER A 67 7.47 4.08 -8.71
CA SER A 67 6.38 3.54 -9.55
C SER A 67 5.55 2.45 -8.85
N ALA A 68 6.17 1.71 -7.92
CA ALA A 68 5.55 0.63 -7.15
C ALA A 68 4.51 1.11 -6.13
N PHE A 69 4.57 2.39 -5.73
CA PHE A 69 3.71 2.95 -4.70
C PHE A 69 2.85 4.10 -5.20
N VAL A 70 1.60 4.12 -4.74
CA VAL A 70 0.72 5.28 -4.78
C VAL A 70 0.95 6.13 -3.52
N PRO A 71 1.49 7.36 -3.63
CA PRO A 71 1.71 8.22 -2.46
C PRO A 71 0.41 8.90 -2.02
N PHE A 72 0.21 8.94 -0.71
CA PHE A 72 -1.00 9.43 -0.05
C PHE A 72 -0.69 10.43 1.08
N ARG A 73 -1.43 11.53 1.12
CA ARG A 73 -1.39 12.54 2.20
C ARG A 73 -2.65 12.43 3.06
N ILE A 74 -2.54 12.66 4.37
CA ILE A 74 -3.70 12.76 5.27
C ILE A 74 -4.59 13.92 4.83
N GLU A 75 -5.86 13.64 4.52
CA GLU A 75 -6.87 14.67 4.22
C GLU A 75 -7.70 15.00 5.46
N LYS A 76 -8.10 14.00 6.25
CA LYS A 76 -8.90 14.19 7.47
C LYS A 76 -8.81 12.96 8.39
N ASP A 77 -8.66 13.19 9.69
CA ASP A 77 -8.94 12.19 10.73
C ASP A 77 -10.46 11.95 10.84
N LEU A 78 -10.89 10.69 10.92
CA LEU A 78 -12.30 10.30 11.06
C LEU A 78 -12.66 9.89 12.50
N GLY A 79 -11.68 9.75 13.40
CA GLY A 79 -11.84 9.18 14.73
C GLY A 79 -11.67 7.65 14.73
N GLU A 80 -11.68 7.06 15.93
CA GLU A 80 -11.71 5.59 16.12
C GLU A 80 -10.57 4.82 15.41
N GLY A 81 -9.41 5.47 15.23
CA GLY A 81 -8.26 4.89 14.53
C GLY A 81 -8.39 4.88 13.00
N ARG A 82 -9.42 5.53 12.44
CA ARG A 82 -9.69 5.64 11.00
C ARG A 82 -9.21 6.98 10.44
N VAL A 83 -8.43 6.96 9.37
CA VAL A 83 -7.90 8.17 8.70
C VAL A 83 -8.28 8.17 7.22
N ARG A 84 -8.77 9.31 6.73
CA ARG A 84 -9.02 9.54 5.30
C ARG A 84 -7.77 10.08 4.63
N LEU A 85 -7.28 9.34 3.64
CA LEU A 85 -6.12 9.68 2.84
C LEU A 85 -6.53 10.13 1.42
N LYS A 86 -5.71 11.01 0.82
CA LYS A 86 -5.89 11.54 -0.53
C LYS A 86 -4.62 11.34 -1.34
N ARG A 87 -4.77 10.84 -2.58
CA ARG A 87 -3.63 10.59 -3.47
C ARG A 87 -2.93 11.90 -3.82
N VAL A 88 -1.60 11.87 -3.80
CA VAL A 88 -0.74 12.97 -4.25
C VAL A 88 0.09 12.54 -5.46
N LYS A 89 1.03 13.39 -5.88
CA LYS A 89 2.07 13.08 -6.89
C LYS A 89 3.43 13.61 -6.44
N ASP A 90 3.58 13.67 -5.12
CA ASP A 90 4.76 14.17 -4.44
C ASP A 90 5.67 12.94 -4.21
N SER A 91 6.98 13.10 -4.44
CA SER A 91 7.99 12.02 -4.36
C SER A 91 8.07 11.44 -2.94
N LEU A 92 8.32 10.13 -2.81
CA LEU A 92 8.55 9.50 -1.50
C LEU A 92 9.96 9.78 -0.96
N PHE A 93 10.93 10.06 -1.83
CA PHE A 93 12.32 10.35 -1.47
C PHE A 93 12.64 11.85 -1.33
N GLU A 94 12.02 12.71 -2.15
CA GLU A 94 12.31 14.16 -2.16
C GLU A 94 11.33 15.01 -1.32
N SER A 95 10.27 14.42 -0.76
CA SER A 95 9.26 15.13 0.03
C SER A 95 9.64 15.26 1.51
N ASP A 96 9.68 16.49 2.02
CA ASP A 96 9.74 16.79 3.47
C ASP A 96 8.47 16.33 4.23
N GLU A 97 7.38 16.01 3.52
CA GLU A 97 6.09 15.63 4.12
C GLU A 97 5.97 14.13 4.41
N ARG A 98 5.25 13.80 5.49
CA ARG A 98 4.93 12.43 5.90
C ARG A 98 3.82 11.85 5.01
N LEU A 99 4.23 11.15 3.96
CA LEU A 99 3.35 10.46 3.01
C LEU A 99 3.22 8.97 3.36
N PHE A 100 2.01 8.43 3.22
CA PHE A 100 1.75 6.98 3.21
C PHE A 100 2.01 6.44 1.80
N ALA A 101 2.37 5.17 1.68
CA ALA A 101 2.63 4.51 0.41
C ALA A 101 1.80 3.22 0.28
N LEU A 102 0.89 3.19 -0.70
CA LEU A 102 0.06 2.02 -1.02
C LEU A 102 0.68 1.27 -2.20
N ALA A 103 0.96 -0.02 -2.08
CA ALA A 103 1.52 -0.84 -3.16
C ALA A 103 0.52 -0.95 -4.34
N ASP A 104 0.99 -0.82 -5.59
CA ASP A 104 0.16 -0.97 -6.79
C ASP A 104 0.06 -2.46 -7.19
N ILE A 105 -0.70 -3.22 -6.39
CA ILE A 105 -0.92 -4.68 -6.53
C ILE A 105 -2.10 -5.04 -7.45
N VAL A 106 -2.55 -4.11 -8.30
CA VAL A 106 -3.70 -4.30 -9.22
C VAL A 106 -3.41 -5.33 -10.33
N ASP A 107 -2.14 -5.71 -10.50
CA ASP A 107 -1.66 -6.80 -11.35
C ASP A 107 -0.54 -7.52 -10.56
N GLU A 108 -0.86 -8.65 -9.93
CA GLU A 108 0.06 -9.34 -9.00
C GLU A 108 1.25 -10.02 -9.72
N GLU A 109 1.11 -10.35 -11.01
CA GLU A 109 2.17 -10.99 -11.81
C GLU A 109 3.03 -9.98 -12.59
N ASN A 110 2.48 -8.85 -13.03
CA ASN A 110 3.14 -7.90 -13.96
C ASN A 110 3.00 -6.43 -13.51
N GLY A 111 2.59 -6.18 -12.26
CA GLY A 111 2.39 -4.84 -11.72
C GLY A 111 3.67 -4.17 -11.24
N PRO A 112 3.65 -2.84 -11.03
CA PRO A 112 4.82 -2.08 -10.56
C PRO A 112 5.38 -2.55 -9.21
N PHE A 113 4.55 -3.15 -8.35
CA PHE A 113 5.01 -3.73 -7.09
C PHE A 113 5.77 -5.05 -7.30
N ALA A 114 5.30 -5.93 -8.20
CA ALA A 114 6.01 -7.14 -8.57
C ALA A 114 7.39 -6.82 -9.17
N ASP A 115 7.46 -5.88 -10.12
CA ASP A 115 8.72 -5.34 -10.69
C ASP A 115 9.69 -4.83 -9.59
N LEU A 116 9.18 -4.26 -8.49
CA LEU A 116 10.00 -3.82 -7.36
C LEU A 116 10.55 -5.00 -6.54
N LEU A 117 9.73 -5.98 -6.17
CA LEU A 117 10.18 -7.17 -5.43
C LEU A 117 11.29 -7.88 -6.21
N ASP A 118 11.06 -8.09 -7.51
CA ASP A 118 12.00 -8.66 -8.48
C ASP A 118 13.34 -7.91 -8.50
N HIS A 119 13.29 -6.56 -8.49
CA HIS A 119 14.47 -5.70 -8.51
C HIS A 119 15.22 -5.66 -7.17
N LEU A 120 14.50 -5.65 -6.05
CA LEU A 120 15.09 -5.69 -4.71
C LEU A 120 15.81 -7.01 -4.46
N THR A 121 15.22 -8.15 -4.81
CA THR A 121 15.87 -9.47 -4.68
C THR A 121 17.14 -9.53 -5.51
N ARG A 122 17.12 -9.06 -6.75
CA ARG A 122 18.32 -8.95 -7.62
C ARG A 122 19.41 -8.06 -7.00
N CYS A 123 19.04 -6.95 -6.38
CA CYS A 123 19.99 -6.06 -5.71
C CYS A 123 20.56 -6.66 -4.43
N ARG A 124 19.72 -7.26 -3.56
CA ARG A 124 20.13 -7.93 -2.32
C ARG A 124 21.06 -9.11 -2.61
N VAL A 125 20.67 -10.01 -3.52
CA VAL A 125 21.48 -11.18 -3.91
C VAL A 125 22.84 -10.75 -4.45
N LYS A 126 22.90 -9.67 -5.24
CA LYS A 126 24.17 -9.11 -5.71
C LYS A 126 25.01 -8.53 -4.58
N MET A 127 24.41 -7.78 -3.64
CA MET A 127 25.11 -7.25 -2.47
C MET A 127 25.68 -8.37 -1.59
N LEU A 128 24.88 -9.37 -1.24
CA LEU A 128 25.32 -10.53 -0.46
C LEU A 128 26.48 -11.26 -1.14
N ASN A 129 26.42 -11.47 -2.46
CA ASN A 129 27.47 -12.10 -3.27
C ASN A 129 28.79 -11.32 -3.41
N ASP A 130 28.79 -10.04 -3.06
CA ASP A 130 29.96 -9.16 -3.07
C ASP A 130 30.46 -8.85 -1.63
N LEU A 131 29.62 -9.04 -0.60
CA LEU A 131 29.99 -8.95 0.82
C LEU A 131 30.54 -10.28 1.38
N PHE A 132 29.97 -11.42 0.99
CA PHE A 132 30.32 -12.75 1.51
C PHE A 132 30.99 -13.64 0.44
N ASP A 133 32.05 -14.36 0.83
CA ASP A 133 32.80 -15.28 -0.04
C ASP A 133 32.23 -16.71 0.05
N PHE A 134 31.00 -16.88 -0.48
CA PHE A 134 30.29 -18.16 -0.46
C PHE A 134 30.99 -19.25 -1.31
N GLU A 135 30.94 -20.53 -0.88
CA GLU A 135 31.50 -21.67 -1.64
C GLU A 135 30.80 -21.87 -3.01
N ALA A 136 29.50 -21.55 -3.07
CA ALA A 136 28.73 -21.38 -4.29
C ALA A 136 28.00 -20.03 -4.23
N LYS A 137 27.97 -19.28 -5.34
CA LYS A 137 27.26 -18.00 -5.39
C LYS A 137 25.75 -18.21 -5.27
N LEU A 138 25.15 -17.56 -4.28
CA LEU A 138 23.70 -17.45 -4.09
C LEU A 138 23.04 -16.96 -5.40
N SER A 139 22.05 -17.69 -5.90
CA SER A 139 21.26 -17.27 -7.07
C SER A 139 20.06 -16.39 -6.67
N ILE A 140 19.35 -15.87 -7.67
CA ILE A 140 18.10 -15.13 -7.46
C ILE A 140 16.99 -16.13 -7.14
N ASP A 141 16.88 -17.15 -8.00
CA ASP A 141 15.93 -18.25 -7.95
C ASP A 141 15.87 -18.91 -6.55
N GLU A 142 17.03 -19.19 -5.92
CA GLU A 142 17.10 -19.78 -4.56
C GLU A 142 16.48 -18.87 -3.47
N VAL A 143 16.70 -17.55 -3.53
CA VAL A 143 16.14 -16.59 -2.55
C VAL A 143 14.66 -16.33 -2.81
N GLU A 144 14.27 -16.30 -4.09
CA GLU A 144 12.88 -16.13 -4.52
C GLU A 144 12.02 -17.34 -4.11
N ASP A 145 12.55 -18.56 -4.22
CA ASP A 145 11.89 -19.79 -3.75
C ASP A 145 11.78 -19.82 -2.21
N GLU A 146 12.86 -19.51 -1.45
CA GLU A 146 12.81 -19.47 0.02
C GLU A 146 11.77 -18.45 0.54
N ILE A 147 11.78 -17.22 0.02
CA ILE A 147 10.82 -16.17 0.44
C ILE A 147 9.37 -16.57 0.06
N ARG A 148 9.16 -17.23 -1.08
CA ARG A 148 7.83 -17.75 -1.44
C ARG A 148 7.37 -18.91 -0.54
N GLU A 149 8.25 -19.76 -0.03
CA GLU A 149 7.87 -20.81 0.92
C GLU A 149 7.35 -20.20 2.23
N ASP A 150 8.00 -19.15 2.77
CA ASP A 150 7.56 -18.44 3.98
C ASP A 150 6.27 -17.61 3.79
N GLN A 151 6.13 -16.94 2.64
CA GLN A 151 4.87 -16.24 2.28
C GLN A 151 3.71 -17.25 2.15
N ASN A 152 3.93 -18.39 1.50
CA ASN A 152 2.94 -19.46 1.34
C ASN A 152 2.60 -20.13 2.69
N ALA A 153 3.57 -20.29 3.60
CA ALA A 153 3.30 -20.73 4.96
C ALA A 153 2.37 -19.76 5.70
N SER A 154 2.63 -18.45 5.61
CA SER A 154 1.79 -17.39 6.20
C SER A 154 0.37 -17.38 5.62
N PHE A 155 0.24 -17.55 4.30
CA PHE A 155 -1.04 -17.69 3.61
C PHE A 155 -1.81 -18.96 4.03
N MET A 156 -1.13 -20.11 4.18
CA MET A 156 -1.73 -21.35 4.67
C MET A 156 -2.18 -21.26 6.14
N GLU A 157 -1.58 -20.39 6.95
CA GLU A 157 -2.06 -20.04 8.30
C GLU A 157 -3.22 -19.04 8.29
N GLY A 158 -3.60 -18.48 7.13
CA GLY A 158 -4.67 -17.50 6.99
C GLY A 158 -4.30 -16.08 7.44
N LYS A 159 -3.00 -15.76 7.47
CA LYS A 159 -2.49 -14.41 7.76
C LYS A 159 -2.37 -13.61 6.47
N ALA A 160 -2.90 -12.39 6.45
CA ALA A 160 -2.52 -11.40 5.45
C ALA A 160 -1.11 -10.89 5.79
N VAL A 161 -0.17 -10.99 4.85
CA VAL A 161 1.17 -10.41 5.00
C VAL A 161 1.08 -8.93 4.66
N HIS A 162 1.73 -8.07 5.45
CA HIS A 162 1.72 -6.63 5.20
C HIS A 162 2.83 -6.29 4.17
N CYS A 163 2.59 -5.44 3.18
CA CYS A 163 3.58 -5.19 2.12
C CYS A 163 4.92 -4.62 2.63
N PHE A 164 4.96 -3.99 3.82
CA PHE A 164 6.20 -3.65 4.50
C PHE A 164 7.01 -4.89 4.90
N GLU A 165 6.37 -5.95 5.40
CA GLU A 165 7.00 -7.20 5.82
C GLU A 165 7.56 -7.96 4.63
N GLU A 166 6.87 -7.98 3.48
CA GLU A 166 7.39 -8.54 2.22
C GLU A 166 8.69 -7.85 1.77
N LEU A 167 8.71 -6.52 1.84
CA LEU A 167 9.89 -5.72 1.49
C LEU A 167 11.02 -5.93 2.49
N CYS A 168 10.73 -6.02 3.79
CA CYS A 168 11.74 -6.31 4.81
C CYS A 168 12.29 -7.73 4.66
N ALA A 169 11.45 -8.73 4.35
CA ALA A 169 11.89 -10.10 4.10
C ALA A 169 12.97 -10.16 3.00
N ILE A 170 12.79 -9.41 1.90
CA ILE A 170 13.81 -9.27 0.84
C ILE A 170 15.00 -8.40 1.30
N LEU A 171 14.74 -7.26 1.93
CA LEU A 171 15.75 -6.25 2.23
C LEU A 171 16.71 -6.67 3.34
N ASP A 172 16.26 -7.47 4.31
CA ASP A 172 17.06 -8.02 5.40
C ASP A 172 17.51 -9.47 5.16
N TYR A 173 16.97 -10.17 4.15
CA TYR A 173 17.28 -11.58 3.82
C TYR A 173 18.77 -11.91 4.01
N MET A 174 19.06 -12.94 4.81
CA MET A 174 20.43 -13.40 5.08
C MET A 174 20.47 -14.93 4.98
N PRO A 175 21.39 -15.52 4.18
CA PRO A 175 21.47 -16.98 4.07
C PRO A 175 21.74 -17.65 5.41
N SER A 176 21.06 -18.76 5.68
CA SER A 176 21.16 -19.48 6.96
C SER A 176 22.62 -19.78 7.35
N GLY A 177 22.99 -19.46 8.59
CA GLY A 177 24.36 -19.59 9.11
C GLY A 177 25.35 -18.50 8.66
N TYR A 178 24.89 -17.45 7.95
CA TYR A 178 25.58 -16.17 7.80
C TYR A 178 24.96 -15.05 8.63
N GLU A 179 23.90 -15.36 9.38
CA GLU A 179 23.36 -14.54 10.47
C GLU A 179 24.48 -13.97 11.33
N SER A 180 24.45 -12.67 11.59
CA SER A 180 25.53 -11.98 12.31
C SER A 180 25.43 -12.24 13.81
N ASP A 181 26.57 -12.41 14.48
CA ASP A 181 26.70 -12.53 15.96
C ASP A 181 25.94 -11.41 16.72
N ASP A 182 25.76 -10.23 16.07
CA ASP A 182 24.97 -9.08 16.55
C ASP A 182 23.45 -9.35 16.67
N ASP A 183 22.86 -10.27 15.90
CA ASP A 183 21.42 -10.60 16.00
C ASP A 183 21.13 -11.64 17.11
N GLU A 184 22.14 -12.35 17.67
CA GLU A 184 21.98 -13.02 18.98
C GLU A 184 21.88 -11.99 20.13
N GLU A 185 22.35 -10.74 19.97
CA GLU A 185 22.02 -9.62 20.87
C GLU A 185 20.69 -8.90 20.51
N ARG A 186 19.95 -9.41 19.52
CA ARG A 186 18.51 -9.17 19.32
C ARG A 186 17.65 -10.32 19.85
N GLU A 187 18.00 -10.81 21.03
CA GLU A 187 16.98 -11.20 22.00
C GLU A 187 15.82 -10.18 21.95
N PRO A 188 14.53 -10.62 22.01
CA PRO A 188 13.48 -9.67 22.31
C PRO A 188 13.86 -8.98 23.62
N LYS A 189 13.46 -7.72 23.82
CA LYS A 189 13.58 -7.12 25.15
C LYS A 189 12.58 -7.81 26.09
N GLU A 190 12.98 -8.97 26.61
CA GLU A 190 12.56 -9.42 27.92
C GLU A 190 12.73 -8.22 28.84
N ILE A 191 11.63 -7.81 29.45
CA ILE A 191 11.65 -6.82 30.52
C ILE A 191 12.10 -7.61 31.76
N GLU A 192 13.37 -8.03 31.75
CA GLU A 192 14.02 -8.67 32.90
C GLU A 192 13.95 -7.66 34.06
N ASP A 193 13.64 -8.14 35.27
CA ASP A 193 13.07 -7.33 36.35
C ASP A 193 14.05 -6.29 36.96
N GLU A 194 14.39 -5.20 36.25
CA GLU A 194 15.06 -4.00 36.79
C GLU A 194 14.07 -3.12 37.59
N ALA A 195 13.25 -3.77 38.42
CA ALA A 195 12.22 -3.18 39.26
C ALA A 195 12.68 -2.92 40.71
N ASP A 196 14.00 -2.83 40.94
CA ASP A 196 14.64 -2.80 42.28
C ASP A 196 15.60 -1.60 42.49
N ASP A 197 15.60 -0.60 41.58
CA ASP A 197 16.36 0.68 41.76
C ASP A 197 15.60 1.95 41.28
N LEU A 198 14.27 1.89 41.20
CA LEU A 198 13.45 3.10 41.33
C LEU A 198 13.26 3.40 42.84
N PRO A 199 13.50 4.63 43.31
CA PRO A 199 13.30 4.94 44.73
C PRO A 199 11.81 4.90 45.08
N ASP A 200 11.45 4.17 46.14
CA ASP A 200 10.10 4.14 46.72
C ASP A 200 9.56 5.56 46.94
N ILE A 201 8.58 5.95 46.11
CA ILE A 201 7.83 7.19 46.30
C ILE A 201 6.80 6.92 47.42
N ASP A 202 7.12 7.38 48.63
CA ASP A 202 6.26 7.31 49.82
C ASP A 202 4.83 7.80 49.45
N GLU A 203 3.79 7.08 49.90
CA GLU A 203 2.36 7.26 49.51
C GLU A 203 1.88 8.73 49.55
N LYS A 204 2.56 9.55 50.35
CA LYS A 204 2.34 10.97 50.56
C LYS A 204 2.67 11.87 49.37
N GLU A 205 3.54 11.45 48.46
CA GLU A 205 3.94 12.24 47.28
C GLU A 205 3.08 11.92 46.05
N GLU A 206 2.53 10.69 45.95
CA GLU A 206 1.54 10.32 44.93
C GLU A 206 0.20 11.08 45.11
N GLU A 207 -0.27 11.21 46.35
CA GLU A 207 -1.43 12.05 46.72
C GLU A 207 -1.19 13.54 46.40
N ALA A 208 0.06 14.01 46.47
CA ALA A 208 0.41 15.38 46.10
C ALA A 208 0.33 15.60 44.58
N LEU A 209 0.85 14.64 43.80
CA LEU A 209 0.81 14.69 42.33
C LEU A 209 -0.63 14.63 41.78
N LYS A 210 -1.53 13.89 42.45
CA LYS A 210 -2.98 13.88 42.16
C LYS A 210 -3.72 15.17 42.54
N ASN A 211 -3.08 16.10 43.25
CA ASN A 211 -3.71 17.35 43.70
C ASN A 211 -3.11 18.63 43.08
N ASP A 212 -2.09 18.54 42.23
CA ASP A 212 -1.50 19.73 41.62
C ASP A 212 -2.40 20.31 40.50
N ALA A 213 -3.19 21.32 40.89
CA ALA A 213 -4.05 22.07 39.99
C ALA A 213 -3.27 23.02 39.04
N SER A 214 -1.93 23.06 39.08
CA SER A 214 -1.10 23.92 38.21
C SER A 214 -1.11 23.50 36.73
N LEU A 215 -1.75 22.39 36.36
CA LEU A 215 -2.03 22.05 34.95
C LEU A 215 -3.36 22.67 34.43
N LYS A 216 -3.93 23.63 35.18
CA LYS A 216 -4.92 24.58 34.64
C LYS A 216 -4.22 25.75 33.95
N TRP A 217 -4.53 25.94 32.68
CA TRP A 217 -4.26 27.18 31.95
C TRP A 217 -5.48 28.12 32.07
N ASP A 218 -5.61 28.81 33.21
CA ASP A 218 -6.41 30.06 33.34
C ASP A 218 -5.65 31.21 32.62
N GLU A 219 -6.15 32.41 32.27
CA GLU A 219 -7.40 33.21 32.47
C GLU A 219 -7.85 33.74 31.07
N GLU A 220 -9.03 34.29 30.74
CA GLU A 220 -10.30 34.71 31.39
C GLU A 220 -11.48 34.00 30.61
N GLU A 221 -12.78 34.36 30.51
CA GLU A 221 -13.66 35.50 30.86
C GLU A 221 -14.99 34.91 31.42
N GLU A 222 -16.20 35.42 31.08
CA GLU A 222 -17.49 35.03 31.72
C GLU A 222 -18.71 34.87 30.78
N GLY A 223 -19.79 34.19 31.24
CA GLY A 223 -21.12 34.19 30.61
C GLY A 223 -22.22 33.40 31.38
N GLN A 224 -23.20 34.09 32.00
CA GLN A 224 -24.24 33.56 32.93
C GLN A 224 -25.66 34.10 32.56
N GLU A 225 -26.82 33.68 33.12
CA GLU A 225 -27.18 32.98 34.38
C GLU A 225 -28.28 31.89 34.19
N GLY A 226 -28.16 30.73 34.86
CA GLY A 226 -29.29 29.91 35.37
C GLY A 226 -30.23 29.18 34.40
N GLU A 227 -31.22 28.38 34.84
CA GLU A 227 -31.55 27.76 36.16
C GLU A 227 -32.31 26.42 35.95
N GLU A 228 -32.58 25.69 37.03
CA GLU A 228 -33.24 24.37 37.13
C GLU A 228 -34.78 24.41 37.03
N PHE A 229 -35.42 23.56 36.19
CA PHE A 229 -36.70 22.83 36.38
C PHE A 229 -37.06 22.05 35.09
N GLY A 230 -37.83 20.95 35.06
CA GLY A 230 -38.47 20.17 36.13
C GLY A 230 -39.21 18.92 35.58
N GLU A 231 -39.67 18.03 36.46
CA GLU A 231 -40.22 16.69 36.18
C GLU A 231 -41.72 16.66 35.73
N LYS A 232 -42.11 15.80 34.75
CA LYS A 232 -43.32 14.89 34.70
C LYS A 232 -44.04 14.72 33.34
N GLY A 233 -44.62 13.51 33.15
CA GLY A 233 -45.73 13.18 32.21
C GLY A 233 -45.28 12.71 30.80
N GLN A 234 -45.43 11.47 30.30
CA GLN A 234 -46.31 10.30 30.53
C GLN A 234 -47.61 10.25 29.68
N LYS A 235 -47.81 9.14 28.94
CA LYS A 235 -49.05 8.67 28.24
C LYS A 235 -49.52 9.49 27.01
N GLU A 236 -50.26 8.97 26.02
CA GLU A 236 -50.55 7.62 25.46
C GLU A 236 -51.37 7.78 24.14
N GLY A 237 -51.55 6.73 23.32
CA GLY A 237 -52.39 6.71 22.09
C GLY A 237 -51.55 6.70 20.79
N ASP A 238 -51.78 5.84 19.78
CA ASP A 238 -53.01 5.42 19.06
C ASP A 238 -53.41 6.47 17.99
N GLU A 239 -53.79 6.15 16.74
CA GLU A 239 -54.18 4.88 16.08
C GLU A 239 -53.90 4.94 14.56
N ASP A 240 -53.75 3.77 13.91
CA ASP A 240 -54.01 3.39 12.50
C ASP A 240 -53.41 4.15 11.27
N GLY A 241 -53.09 3.37 10.22
CA GLY A 241 -52.52 3.84 8.95
C GLY A 241 -52.23 2.71 7.93
N ASP A 242 -53.21 1.84 7.72
CA ASP A 242 -53.19 0.61 6.90
C ASP A 242 -52.68 0.72 5.44
N LEU A 243 -52.11 -0.41 4.95
CA LEU A 243 -52.07 -0.89 3.55
C LEU A 243 -51.20 -0.12 2.52
N ASP A 244 -50.74 -0.71 1.40
CA ASP A 244 -51.03 -2.03 0.80
C ASP A 244 -49.73 -2.85 0.50
N GLU A 245 -49.88 -4.16 0.32
CA GLU A 245 -48.95 -5.03 -0.41
C GLU A 245 -49.31 -5.01 -1.90
N ASP A 246 -48.34 -5.08 -2.82
CA ASP A 246 -48.58 -5.50 -4.21
C ASP A 246 -47.34 -6.24 -4.74
N GLU A 247 -47.52 -7.51 -5.11
CA GLU A 247 -46.58 -8.32 -5.89
C GLU A 247 -46.93 -8.18 -7.38
N GLU A 248 -45.99 -7.84 -8.25
CA GLU A 248 -46.07 -8.24 -9.67
C GLU A 248 -44.71 -8.83 -10.10
N ASP A 249 -44.72 -10.15 -10.25
CA ASP A 249 -43.73 -11.02 -10.88
C ASP A 249 -44.20 -11.24 -12.33
N ASP A 250 -43.34 -11.06 -13.34
CA ASP A 250 -43.69 -11.34 -14.75
C ASP A 250 -42.45 -11.59 -15.64
N ASP A 251 -42.42 -12.82 -16.17
CA ASP A 251 -41.80 -13.34 -17.40
C ASP A 251 -40.32 -13.05 -17.80
N GLU A 252 -39.55 -14.14 -17.68
CA GLU A 252 -38.72 -14.76 -18.72
C GLU A 252 -38.80 -14.18 -20.16
N GLU A 253 -37.64 -14.12 -20.86
CA GLU A 253 -37.45 -14.89 -22.10
C GLU A 253 -35.98 -15.37 -22.17
N GLU A 254 -35.78 -16.68 -22.38
CA GLU A 254 -34.54 -17.26 -22.92
C GLU A 254 -34.55 -17.10 -24.45
N ASP A 255 -33.39 -16.91 -25.08
CA ASP A 255 -33.25 -17.21 -26.52
C ASP A 255 -31.81 -17.69 -26.82
N ASP A 256 -31.69 -18.98 -27.14
CA ASP A 256 -30.43 -19.63 -27.55
C ASP A 256 -30.18 -19.40 -29.05
N GLU A 257 -29.03 -18.81 -29.40
CA GLU A 257 -28.40 -19.08 -30.71
C GLU A 257 -26.91 -19.43 -30.50
N GLU A 258 -26.64 -20.71 -30.22
CA GLU A 258 -25.39 -21.34 -30.63
C GLU A 258 -25.35 -21.38 -32.18
N ASP A 259 -24.24 -20.95 -32.80
CA ASP A 259 -23.91 -21.39 -34.16
C ASP A 259 -22.38 -21.52 -34.32
N GLU A 260 -21.94 -22.53 -35.06
CA GLU A 260 -20.57 -23.09 -35.01
C GLU A 260 -19.72 -22.79 -36.28
N GLU A 261 -18.39 -22.70 -36.07
CA GLU A 261 -17.31 -23.07 -37.01
C GLU A 261 -16.92 -22.22 -38.26
N GLU A 262 -15.61 -22.30 -38.55
CA GLU A 262 -14.82 -22.15 -39.81
C GLU A 262 -14.85 -20.91 -40.76
N ASP A 263 -13.72 -20.18 -40.75
CA ASP A 263 -12.76 -19.91 -41.86
C ASP A 263 -13.17 -19.25 -43.23
N ASP A 264 -12.53 -18.10 -43.55
CA ASP A 264 -11.97 -17.81 -44.90
C ASP A 264 -10.81 -16.77 -44.82
N GLU A 265 -9.56 -17.23 -44.79
CA GLU A 265 -8.33 -16.40 -44.88
C GLU A 265 -8.28 -15.50 -46.15
N ARG A 266 -8.33 -14.16 -46.02
CA ARG A 266 -8.18 -13.22 -47.17
C ARG A 266 -7.15 -12.09 -47.04
N PRO A 267 -5.94 -12.24 -47.63
CA PRO A 267 -4.95 -11.16 -47.69
C PRO A 267 -5.30 -10.06 -48.71
N ARG A 268 -5.36 -8.80 -48.26
CA ARG A 268 -5.67 -7.63 -49.10
C ARG A 268 -4.54 -7.28 -50.08
N ARG A 269 -4.74 -7.57 -51.37
CA ARG A 269 -3.79 -7.22 -52.46
C ARG A 269 -3.70 -5.71 -52.70
N ARG A 270 -2.47 -5.19 -52.86
CA ARG A 270 -2.18 -3.82 -53.32
C ARG A 270 -2.15 -3.75 -54.87
N PRO A 271 -2.71 -2.71 -55.52
CA PRO A 271 -2.65 -2.55 -56.98
C PRO A 271 -1.30 -1.96 -57.44
N ALA A 272 -0.86 -2.35 -58.65
CA ALA A 272 0.38 -1.86 -59.27
C ALA A 272 0.10 -0.86 -60.41
N ALA A 273 0.92 0.21 -60.50
CA ALA A 273 0.86 1.22 -61.57
C ALA A 273 2.02 1.05 -62.58
N LYS A 274 1.80 1.42 -63.85
CA LYS A 274 2.72 1.22 -64.98
C LYS A 274 3.60 2.46 -65.29
N PRO A 275 4.81 2.29 -65.87
CA PRO A 275 5.73 3.41 -66.13
C PRO A 275 5.79 3.90 -67.60
N SER A 276 5.89 5.22 -67.81
CA SER A 276 6.38 5.91 -69.04
C SER A 276 6.47 7.44 -68.82
N GLN A 277 7.16 8.29 -69.61
CA GLN A 277 8.45 8.16 -70.33
C GLN A 277 8.98 9.54 -70.84
N LYS A 278 9.96 10.17 -70.14
CA LYS A 278 10.87 11.26 -70.65
C LYS A 278 10.19 12.57 -71.15
N PRO A 279 10.90 13.63 -71.66
CA PRO A 279 12.36 13.87 -71.78
C PRO A 279 12.90 15.23 -71.25
N GLY A 280 14.24 15.35 -71.15
CA GLY A 280 14.99 16.63 -71.14
C GLY A 280 15.36 17.19 -69.76
N GLY A 281 16.48 17.90 -69.57
CA GLY A 281 17.63 18.10 -70.47
C GLY A 281 18.52 19.29 -70.07
N GLY A 282 19.76 19.06 -69.63
CA GLY A 282 20.71 20.15 -69.28
C GLY A 282 22.13 19.67 -68.94
N LYS A 283 23.15 20.44 -69.35
CA LYS A 283 24.59 20.26 -69.03
C LYS A 283 25.03 21.34 -68.03
N PRO A 284 25.97 21.07 -67.12
CA PRO A 284 27.39 21.37 -67.39
C PRO A 284 28.29 20.12 -67.19
N ARG A 285 29.43 19.93 -67.86
CA ARG A 285 30.56 20.81 -68.22
C ARG A 285 31.64 21.02 -67.13
N GLY A 286 31.86 20.00 -66.29
CA GLY A 286 33.16 19.31 -66.06
C GLY A 286 34.42 20.04 -65.59
N LYS A 287 35.41 19.25 -65.13
CA LYS A 287 36.84 19.59 -65.09
C LYS A 287 37.69 18.32 -64.95
N ARG A 288 38.68 18.21 -65.85
CA ARG A 288 39.84 17.28 -65.83
C ARG A 288 39.54 15.81 -65.50
#